data_AF-V4BAQ9-F1
#
_entry.id   AF-V4BAQ9-F1
#
_cell.length_a   1.000
_cell.length_b   1.000
_cell.length_c   1.000
_cell.angle_alpha   90.00
_cell.angle_beta   90.00
_cell.angle_gamma   90.00
#
_symmetry.space_group_name_H-M   'P 1'
#
loop_
_entity.id
_entity.type
_entity.pdbx_description
1 polymer ?
#
loop_
_entity_poly.entity_id
_entity_poly.type
_entity_poly.pdbx_seq_one_letter_code
_entity_poly.pdbx_strand_id
1 'polypeptide(L)' 'RCEDGVYGAGCSKKCSDRNCSVETSLCNHISGSCIGGCKEGFGGIDCVKRCEDGVYGAGCSKKC' A
#
# COMPACT_ATOMS: atom_id res chain seq x y z
N ARG A 1 -1.55 -19.31 -2.36
CA ARG A 1 -1.79 -18.38 -1.23
C ARG A 1 -0.44 -17.79 -0.87
N CYS A 2 -0.32 -16.46 -0.82
CA CYS A 2 0.93 -15.81 -0.40
C CYS A 2 0.93 -15.57 1.10
N GLU A 3 2.11 -15.58 1.72
CA GLU A 3 2.28 -15.23 3.13
C GLU A 3 1.97 -13.75 3.37
N ASP A 4 1.61 -13.42 4.60
CA ASP A 4 1.35 -12.04 5.01
C ASP A 4 2.59 -11.19 4.78
N GLY A 5 2.44 -10.13 3.99
CA GLY A 5 3.55 -9.27 3.59
C GLY A 5 4.11 -9.53 2.18
N VAL A 6 3.57 -10.48 1.41
CA VAL A 6 3.89 -10.68 -0.01
C VAL A 6 2.66 -10.84 -0.91
N TYR A 7 2.79 -10.42 -2.17
CA TYR A 7 1.70 -10.40 -3.14
C TYR A 7 2.18 -10.65 -4.58
N GLY A 8 1.22 -10.84 -5.48
CA GLY A 8 1.45 -10.98 -6.92
C GLY A 8 1.71 -12.43 -7.36
N ALA A 9 1.92 -12.62 -8.66
CA ALA A 9 2.18 -13.94 -9.24
C ALA A 9 3.48 -14.52 -8.64
N GLY A 10 3.36 -15.63 -7.90
CA GLY A 10 4.48 -16.27 -7.22
C GLY A 10 4.95 -15.55 -5.95
N CYS A 11 4.17 -14.63 -5.36
CA CYS A 11 4.49 -13.98 -4.09
C CYS A 11 5.87 -13.27 -4.09
N SER A 12 6.32 -12.83 -5.26
CA SER A 12 7.65 -12.23 -5.43
C SER A 12 7.69 -10.75 -5.05
N LYS A 13 6.54 -10.10 -4.82
CA LYS A 13 6.48 -8.69 -4.42
C LYS A 13 6.18 -8.58 -2.93
N LYS A 14 6.85 -7.67 -2.23
CA LYS A 14 6.64 -7.45 -0.79
C LYS A 14 5.67 -6.30 -0.56
N CYS A 15 4.71 -6.47 0.35
CA CYS A 15 3.83 -5.41 0.83
C CYS A 15 4.62 -4.29 1.53
N SER A 16 5.78 -4.60 2.12
CA SER A 16 6.64 -3.63 2.77
C SER A 16 7.15 -2.53 1.83
N ASP A 17 7.35 -2.85 0.54
CA ASP A 17 7.76 -1.87 -0.48
C ASP A 17 6.65 -0.87 -0.84
N ARG A 18 5.40 -1.16 -0.50
CA ARG A 18 4.25 -0.33 -0.85
C ARG A 18 3.97 0.80 0.12
N ASN A 19 4.74 1.02 1.19
CA ASN A 19 4.40 2.05 2.19
C ASN A 19 2.93 1.94 2.66
N CYS A 20 2.42 0.72 2.83
CA CYS A 20 1.09 0.51 3.40
C CYS A 20 1.05 1.06 4.83
N SER A 21 -0.11 1.55 5.26
CA SER A 21 -0.32 2.02 6.63
C SER A 21 0.04 0.91 7.62
N VAL A 22 0.85 1.27 8.62
CA VAL A 22 1.47 0.36 9.60
C VAL A 22 0.41 -0.46 10.36
N GLU A 23 -0.76 0.14 10.59
CA GLU A 23 -1.92 -0.44 11.27
C GLU A 23 -2.36 -1.78 10.68
N THR A 24 -2.16 -1.99 9.38
CA THR A 24 -2.48 -3.27 8.75
C THR A 24 -1.23 -3.96 8.25
N SER A 25 -0.27 -3.27 7.63
CA SER A 25 0.87 -3.87 6.88
C SER A 25 0.49 -5.02 5.92
N LEU A 26 -0.81 -5.25 5.78
CA LEU A 26 -1.47 -6.32 5.05
C LEU A 26 -1.87 -5.70 3.73
N CYS A 27 -1.28 -6.22 2.67
CA CYS A 27 -1.68 -5.90 1.33
C CYS A 27 -2.31 -7.14 0.70
N ASN A 28 -3.23 -6.90 -0.22
CA ASN A 28 -3.99 -7.95 -0.87
C ASN A 28 -3.02 -8.89 -1.60
N HIS A 29 -2.98 -10.18 -1.26
CA HIS A 29 -2.02 -11.11 -1.90
C HIS A 29 -2.21 -11.25 -3.42
N ILE A 30 -3.37 -10.87 -3.96
CA ILE A 30 -3.71 -10.93 -5.39
C ILE A 30 -3.29 -9.65 -6.10
N SER A 31 -3.79 -8.49 -5.67
CA SER A 31 -3.53 -7.19 -6.32
C SER A 31 -2.34 -6.41 -5.72
N GLY A 32 -1.93 -6.77 -4.51
CA GLY A 32 -1.03 -6.03 -3.63
C GLY A 32 -1.61 -4.77 -3.03
N SER A 33 -2.89 -4.46 -3.24
CA SER A 33 -3.48 -3.22 -2.72
C SER A 33 -3.47 -3.22 -1.19
N CYS A 34 -2.99 -2.15 -0.57
CA CYS A 34 -2.96 -2.03 0.89
C CYS A 34 -4.39 -2.00 1.45
N ILE A 35 -4.72 -2.93 2.36
CA ILE A 35 -6.08 -3.08 2.88
C ILE A 35 -6.46 -1.91 3.80
N GLY A 36 -5.50 -1.40 4.59
CA GLY A 36 -5.66 -0.21 5.44
C GLY A 36 -5.30 1.12 4.76
N GLY A 37 -5.06 1.12 3.44
CA GLY A 37 -4.59 2.29 2.72
C GLY A 37 -3.08 2.54 2.84
N CYS A 38 -2.66 3.71 2.36
CA CYS A 38 -1.26 4.11 2.26
C CYS A 38 -0.85 4.94 3.48
N LYS A 39 0.43 4.88 3.85
CA LYS A 39 1.05 5.81 4.80
C LYS A 39 0.79 7.26 4.39
N GLU A 40 0.82 8.13 5.39
CA GLU A 40 0.77 9.58 5.21
C GLU A 40 1.86 10.05 4.23
N GLY A 41 1.47 10.89 3.26
CA GLY A 41 2.36 11.32 2.17
C GLY A 41 2.58 10.28 1.07
N PHE A 42 1.89 9.14 1.09
CA PHE A 42 1.92 8.13 0.03
C PHE A 42 0.54 7.84 -0.53
N GLY A 43 0.49 7.45 -1.80
CA GLY A 43 -0.72 7.20 -2.53
C GLY A 43 -0.56 6.50 -3.88
N GLY A 44 -1.67 6.42 -4.59
CA GLY A 44 -1.85 5.51 -5.73
C GLY A 44 -2.36 4.13 -5.31
N ILE A 45 -2.68 3.27 -6.28
CA ILE A 45 -3.18 1.90 -6.05
C ILE A 45 -2.18 1.03 -5.27
N ASP A 46 -0.90 1.32 -5.47
CA ASP A 46 0.19 0.59 -4.86
C ASP A 46 0.88 1.35 -3.73
N CYS A 47 0.41 2.55 -3.37
CA CYS A 47 0.99 3.34 -2.27
C CYS A 47 2.51 3.63 -2.42
N VAL A 48 3.09 3.34 -3.59
CA VAL A 48 4.49 3.63 -3.94
C VAL A 48 4.68 5.05 -4.44
N LYS A 49 3.60 5.74 -4.80
CA LYS A 49 3.66 7.11 -5.29
C LYS A 49 3.65 8.04 -4.09
N ARG A 50 4.61 8.96 -4.00
CA ARG A 50 4.58 9.99 -2.97
C ARG A 50 3.49 11.01 -3.34
N CYS A 51 2.63 11.30 -2.39
CA CYS A 51 1.61 12.35 -2.51
C CYS A 51 2.18 13.71 -2.09
N GLU A 52 1.49 14.79 -2.47
CA GLU A 52 1.82 16.12 -1.96
C GLU A 52 1.68 16.17 -0.43
N ASP A 53 2.39 17.09 0.19
CA ASP A 53 2.32 17.31 1.62
C ASP A 53 0.89 17.65 2.05
N GLY A 54 0.38 16.92 3.05
CA GLY A 54 -1.00 17.07 3.52
C GLY A 54 -2.02 16.17 2.83
N VAL A 55 -1.62 15.23 1.96
CA VAL A 55 -2.53 14.22 1.39
C VAL A 55 -1.94 12.80 1.37
N TYR A 56 -2.81 11.79 1.41
CA TYR A 56 -2.47 10.36 1.43
C TYR A 56 -3.60 9.47 0.86
N GLY A 57 -3.34 8.17 0.76
CA GLY A 57 -4.33 7.17 0.35
C GLY A 57 -4.44 6.97 -1.16
N ALA A 58 -5.41 6.14 -1.59
CA ALA A 58 -5.58 5.80 -3.00
C ALA A 58 -5.82 7.08 -3.84
N GLY A 59 -4.90 7.37 -4.75
CA GLY A 59 -4.93 8.59 -5.56
C GLY A 59 -4.62 9.90 -4.83
N CYS A 60 -4.06 9.88 -3.61
CA CYS A 60 -3.85 11.08 -2.79
C CYS A 60 -5.15 11.81 -2.45
N SER A 61 -6.27 11.08 -2.39
CA SER A 61 -7.60 11.67 -2.18
C SER A 61 -7.95 11.90 -0.71
N LYS A 62 -7.17 11.40 0.25
CA LYS A 62 -7.37 11.69 1.68
C LYS A 62 -6.47 12.84 2.09
N LYS A 63 -6.98 13.78 2.87
CA LYS A 63 -6.16 14.82 3.51
C LYS A 63 -5.61 14.32 4.84
N CYS A 64 -4.33 14.62 5.08
CA CYS A 64 -3.63 14.45 6.36
C CYS A 64 -4.35 15.20 7.47
#